data_AF-A0A922Z106-F1
#
_entry.id   AF-A0A922Z106-F1
#
_cell.length_a   1.000
_cell.length_b   1.000
_cell.length_c   1.000
_cell.angle_alpha   90.00
_cell.angle_beta   90.00
_cell.angle_gamma   90.00
#
_symmetry.space_group_name_H-M   'P 1'
#
loop_
_entity.id
_entity.type
_entity.pdbx_description
1 polymer ?
#
loop_
_entity_poly.entity_id
_entity_poly.type
_entity_poly.pdbx_seq_one_letter_code
_entity_poly.pdbx_strand_id
1 'polypeptide(L)'
;MLRDERNDAAANDSRLRHDCAYTIRCSPRTTSAGAAPHAAPPEKPSVLLQRLDRYILKMATIAAIVLLIGLTSVIWVTQALREVDLITGKGQTVLIFFTVTLLSLPALIAGIAPVALFMATLYTLNRLNSDSELIVMNAAGVAPHRITRPFIVLTIAVSLLVGWMTLSVMPTGFRMLRDLITLIRADFVANVVKEGQFVALDSGVTFHYRERSGDALVGIFMQDRRDPNQPSIYIAERGRTVDVDGNSFLMLEKGTIQRETKNTDTSSIISFERYALNLSALSGDTTGGAGEGDGDKAVYKPRERSTWQLLNQDPNETYYKFQAGRFRAELHNRLSAPLYPMAFMLIAFACIGEARTTRQGRAFAIQSAILIVAATRIGAYMAWTASVRSPLAAAMLYILPVAAIVVSTAVILYGQTVRPLLARAAAPLLLPFSALSARFRRA
;
A
#
# COMPACT_ATOMS: atom_id res chain seq x y z
N MET A 1 42.54 -15.17 -52.73
CA MET A 1 41.10 -15.51 -52.69
C MET A 1 40.31 -14.24 -52.49
N LEU A 2 39.53 -13.69 -53.41
CA LEU A 2 39.40 -13.83 -54.86
C LEU A 2 38.73 -12.50 -55.26
N ARG A 3 39.37 -11.77 -56.17
CA ARG A 3 38.87 -10.56 -56.82
C ARG A 3 39.09 -10.83 -58.30
N ASP A 4 38.05 -11.20 -59.01
CA ASP A 4 37.90 -10.92 -60.45
C ASP A 4 36.55 -11.44 -60.92
N GLU A 5 35.93 -10.66 -61.82
CA GLU A 5 35.12 -11.08 -62.97
C GLU A 5 34.33 -9.85 -63.43
N ARG A 6 35.06 -9.00 -64.15
CA ARG A 6 34.53 -8.02 -65.10
C ARG A 6 34.93 -8.47 -66.50
N ASN A 7 34.04 -8.22 -67.44
CA ASN A 7 34.12 -8.42 -68.90
C ASN A 7 33.83 -9.84 -69.39
N ASP A 8 32.63 -10.01 -69.95
CA ASP A 8 32.53 -10.30 -71.38
C ASP A 8 31.18 -9.83 -71.95
N ALA A 9 31.22 -9.53 -73.24
CA ALA A 9 30.10 -9.30 -74.17
C ALA A 9 29.35 -7.96 -74.12
N ALA A 10 30.02 -6.95 -74.71
CA ALA A 10 29.33 -6.02 -75.60
C ALA A 10 28.94 -6.73 -76.92
N ALA A 11 27.91 -6.19 -77.58
CA ALA A 11 27.49 -6.38 -78.98
C ALA A 11 26.29 -7.32 -79.24
N ASN A 12 25.11 -6.72 -79.31
CA ASN A 12 23.95 -6.93 -80.22
C ASN A 12 22.69 -6.51 -79.45
N ASP A 13 21.70 -5.82 -79.97
CA ASP A 13 21.39 -5.40 -81.32
C ASP A 13 20.38 -4.26 -81.14
N SER A 14 20.64 -3.18 -81.85
CA SER A 14 19.69 -2.12 -82.13
C SER A 14 18.44 -2.66 -82.79
N ARG A 15 17.28 -2.62 -82.12
CA ARG A 15 15.98 -2.45 -82.80
C ARG A 15 14.82 -2.25 -81.81
N LEU A 16 13.88 -1.42 -82.25
CA LEU A 16 12.53 -1.23 -81.73
C LEU A 16 12.39 -0.23 -80.57
N ARG A 17 12.64 1.04 -80.93
CA ARG A 17 11.74 2.13 -80.54
C ARG A 17 10.32 1.76 -80.99
N HIS A 18 9.39 1.63 -80.07
CA HIS A 18 7.98 1.92 -80.34
C HIS A 18 7.31 2.53 -79.12
N ASP A 19 6.71 3.67 -79.40
CA ASP A 19 5.78 4.47 -78.63
C ASP A 19 4.86 3.68 -77.69
N CYS A 20 4.73 4.17 -76.45
CA CYS A 20 3.47 4.14 -75.72
C CYS A 20 3.41 5.29 -74.72
N ALA A 21 3.06 6.46 -75.25
CA ALA A 21 2.50 7.55 -74.45
C ALA A 21 1.11 7.12 -73.93
N TYR A 22 0.99 6.84 -72.63
CA TYR A 22 -0.30 6.59 -72.00
C TYR A 22 -0.98 7.92 -71.69
N THR A 23 -1.63 8.48 -72.70
CA THR A 23 -2.59 9.58 -72.58
C THR A 23 -3.93 9.00 -72.11
N ILE A 24 -4.31 9.25 -70.85
CA ILE A 24 -5.65 8.90 -70.35
C ILE A 24 -6.67 9.83 -71.01
N ARG A 25 -7.40 9.27 -71.97
CA ARG A 25 -8.51 9.91 -72.69
C ARG A 25 -9.74 9.93 -71.77
N CYS A 26 -10.18 11.12 -71.35
CA CYS A 26 -11.49 11.30 -70.72
C CYS A 26 -12.60 10.97 -71.74
N SER A 27 -13.49 10.03 -71.37
CA SER A 27 -14.73 9.75 -72.08
C SER A 27 -15.90 10.37 -71.32
N PRO A 28 -16.84 11.09 -71.98
CA PRO A 28 -17.97 11.69 -71.32
C PRO A 28 -19.01 10.61 -71.02
N ARG A 29 -19.18 10.26 -69.73
CA ARG A 29 -20.28 9.39 -69.31
C ARG A 29 -21.50 10.23 -68.99
N THR A 30 -22.54 9.94 -69.75
CA THR A 30 -23.91 10.39 -69.67
C THR A 30 -24.44 10.47 -68.23
N THR A 31 -25.13 11.58 -67.97
CA THR A 31 -25.98 11.85 -66.81
C THR A 31 -27.05 10.78 -66.65
N SER A 32 -26.93 9.93 -65.62
CA SER A 32 -28.08 9.30 -64.98
C SER A 32 -28.26 9.92 -63.59
N ALA A 33 -29.38 10.60 -63.43
CA ALA A 33 -29.82 11.17 -62.17
C ALA A 33 -30.06 10.08 -61.11
N GLY A 34 -29.78 10.42 -59.84
CA GLY A 34 -30.46 9.82 -58.70
C GLY A 34 -29.76 8.66 -57.99
N ALA A 35 -28.72 8.96 -57.22
CA ALA A 35 -28.48 8.35 -55.90
C ALA A 35 -27.40 9.17 -55.19
N ALA A 36 -27.83 10.16 -54.39
CA ALA A 36 -26.93 10.81 -53.46
C ALA A 36 -26.38 9.77 -52.49
N PRO A 37 -25.07 9.75 -52.17
CA PRO A 37 -24.62 9.01 -51.00
C PRO A 37 -25.33 9.63 -49.80
N HIS A 38 -26.10 8.82 -49.07
CA HIS A 38 -26.64 9.20 -47.77
C HIS A 38 -25.45 9.56 -46.86
N ALA A 39 -25.07 10.84 -46.87
CA ALA A 39 -24.18 11.40 -45.87
C ALA A 39 -24.87 11.20 -44.53
N ALA A 40 -24.29 10.34 -43.69
CA ALA A 40 -24.73 10.16 -42.32
C ALA A 40 -24.90 11.54 -41.66
N PRO A 41 -26.00 11.79 -40.92
CA PRO A 41 -26.21 13.08 -40.31
C PRO A 41 -25.04 13.38 -39.36
N PRO A 42 -24.56 14.64 -39.27
CA PRO A 42 -23.47 14.99 -38.36
C PRO A 42 -23.89 14.66 -36.93
N GLU A 43 -23.30 13.62 -36.34
CA GLU A 43 -23.49 13.31 -34.93
C GLU A 43 -23.11 14.57 -34.14
N LYS A 44 -24.04 15.05 -33.30
CA LYS A 44 -23.82 16.24 -32.47
C LYS A 44 -22.50 16.06 -31.70
N PRO A 45 -21.60 17.06 -31.67
CA PRO A 45 -20.27 16.92 -31.07
C PRO A 45 -20.31 16.44 -29.61
N SER A 46 -21.39 16.75 -28.87
CA SER A 46 -21.60 16.27 -27.49
C SER A 46 -21.69 14.75 -27.33
N VAL A 47 -22.21 14.02 -28.33
CA VAL A 47 -22.43 12.57 -28.25
C VAL A 47 -21.13 11.80 -28.54
N LEU A 48 -20.36 12.26 -29.53
CA LEU A 48 -19.04 11.72 -29.87
C LEU A 48 -18.03 11.95 -28.73
N LEU A 49 -18.09 13.14 -28.10
CA LEU A 49 -17.30 13.49 -26.91
C LEU A 49 -17.59 12.54 -25.73
N GLN A 50 -18.86 12.20 -25.48
CA GLN A 50 -19.23 11.25 -24.42
C GLN A 50 -18.75 9.82 -24.69
N ARG A 51 -18.63 9.41 -25.95
CA ARG A 51 -18.12 8.08 -26.31
C ARG A 51 -16.61 7.96 -26.06
N LEU A 52 -15.83 8.99 -26.42
CA LEU A 52 -14.39 9.04 -26.16
C LEU A 52 -14.08 9.02 -24.65
N ASP A 53 -14.76 9.85 -23.87
CA ASP A 53 -14.59 9.89 -22.41
C ASP A 53 -14.90 8.53 -21.78
N ARG A 54 -15.99 7.87 -22.21
CA ARG A 54 -16.37 6.54 -21.74
C ARG A 54 -15.36 5.46 -22.13
N TYR A 55 -14.83 5.52 -23.35
CA TYR A 55 -13.82 4.59 -23.83
C TYR A 55 -12.54 4.67 -22.98
N ILE A 56 -12.00 5.89 -22.82
CA ILE A 56 -10.78 6.12 -22.02
C ILE A 56 -11.03 5.76 -20.56
N LEU A 57 -12.18 6.14 -19.99
CA LEU A 57 -12.55 5.80 -18.61
C LEU A 57 -12.62 4.28 -18.41
N LYS A 58 -13.28 3.54 -19.30
CA LYS A 58 -13.38 2.08 -19.24
C LYS A 58 -12.00 1.44 -19.29
N MET A 59 -11.16 1.89 -20.22
CA MET A 59 -9.79 1.39 -20.40
C MET A 59 -8.92 1.64 -19.15
N ALA A 60 -8.96 2.86 -18.62
CA ALA A 60 -8.23 3.25 -17.41
C ALA A 60 -8.74 2.51 -16.16
N THR A 61 -10.05 2.32 -16.04
CA THR A 61 -10.67 1.61 -14.91
C THR A 61 -10.28 0.13 -14.90
N ILE A 62 -10.34 -0.53 -16.05
CA ILE A 62 -9.92 -1.94 -16.17
C ILE A 62 -8.44 -2.07 -15.81
N ALA A 63 -7.58 -1.20 -16.34
CA ALA A 63 -6.16 -1.20 -16.00
C ALA A 63 -5.92 -0.98 -14.49
N ALA A 64 -6.65 -0.03 -13.87
CA ALA A 64 -6.54 0.26 -12.45
C ALA A 64 -6.97 -0.92 -11.57
N ILE A 65 -8.08 -1.59 -11.90
CA ILE A 65 -8.55 -2.76 -11.16
C ILE A 65 -7.56 -3.92 -11.29
N VAL A 66 -7.10 -4.23 -12.50
CA VAL A 66 -6.14 -5.31 -12.75
C VAL A 66 -4.82 -5.06 -12.01
N LEU A 67 -4.29 -3.83 -12.07
CA LEU A 67 -3.06 -3.47 -11.37
C LEU A 67 -3.25 -3.45 -9.86
N LEU A 68 -4.39 -2.99 -9.36
CA LEU A 68 -4.68 -2.97 -7.93
C LEU A 68 -4.76 -4.40 -7.38
N ILE A 69 -5.52 -5.29 -8.03
CA ILE A 69 -5.64 -6.69 -7.62
C ILE A 69 -4.27 -7.37 -7.74
N GLY A 70 -3.59 -7.25 -8.89
CA GLY A 70 -2.29 -7.90 -9.11
C GLY A 70 -1.23 -7.48 -8.08
N LEU A 71 -1.06 -6.18 -7.85
CA LEU A 71 -0.10 -5.68 -6.86
C LEU A 71 -0.49 -6.06 -5.43
N THR A 72 -1.79 -6.00 -5.10
CA THR A 72 -2.29 -6.39 -3.78
C THR A 72 -2.08 -7.88 -3.55
N SER A 73 -2.39 -8.75 -4.51
CA SER A 73 -2.21 -10.20 -4.40
C SER A 73 -0.74 -10.57 -4.17
N VAL A 74 0.20 -9.99 -4.92
CA VAL A 74 1.63 -10.26 -4.75
C VAL A 74 2.09 -9.87 -3.34
N ILE A 75 1.76 -8.64 -2.90
CA ILE A 75 2.17 -8.17 -1.58
C ILE A 75 1.48 -8.98 -0.47
N TRP A 76 0.19 -9.26 -0.62
CA TRP A 76 -0.59 -10.04 0.34
C TRP A 76 -0.02 -11.45 0.52
N VAL A 77 0.33 -12.17 -0.57
CA VAL A 77 0.96 -13.49 -0.46
C VAL A 77 2.28 -13.41 0.30
N THR A 78 3.13 -12.40 0.02
CA THR A 78 4.40 -12.26 0.74
C THR A 78 4.23 -11.94 2.22
N GLN A 79 3.19 -11.20 2.60
CA GLN A 79 2.88 -10.90 4.00
C GLN A 79 2.26 -12.11 4.70
N ALA A 80 1.33 -12.76 4.03
CA ALA A 80 0.68 -13.98 4.49
C ALA A 80 1.74 -15.04 4.84
N LEU A 81 2.72 -15.30 3.96
CA LEU A 81 3.80 -16.25 4.23
C LEU A 81 4.61 -15.92 5.49
N ARG A 82 4.92 -14.64 5.75
CA ARG A 82 5.62 -14.22 6.98
C ARG A 82 4.78 -14.43 8.23
N GLU A 83 3.47 -14.25 8.13
CA GLU A 83 2.55 -14.46 9.25
C GLU A 83 2.25 -15.95 9.49
N VAL A 84 2.34 -16.81 8.46
CA VAL A 84 2.20 -18.28 8.61
C VAL A 84 3.22 -18.82 9.59
N ASP A 85 4.49 -18.41 9.49
CA ASP A 85 5.55 -18.90 10.38
C ASP A 85 5.26 -18.55 11.85
N LEU A 86 4.74 -17.34 12.07
CA LEU A 86 4.37 -16.85 13.40
C LEU A 86 3.16 -17.60 13.97
N ILE A 87 2.20 -17.98 13.13
CA ILE A 87 0.91 -18.57 13.56
C ILE A 87 1.01 -20.10 13.65
N THR A 88 1.72 -20.74 12.72
CA THR A 88 2.01 -22.18 12.75
C THR A 88 2.94 -22.54 13.90
N GLY A 89 3.93 -21.70 14.19
CA GLY A 89 4.76 -21.85 15.38
C GLY A 89 3.95 -21.84 16.69
N LYS A 90 2.73 -21.29 16.64
CA LYS A 90 1.80 -21.16 17.75
C LYS A 90 0.59 -22.11 17.70
N GLY A 91 0.60 -23.15 16.86
CA GLY A 91 -0.41 -24.21 16.87
C GLY A 91 -1.85 -23.80 16.54
N GLN A 92 -2.06 -22.64 15.89
CA GLN A 92 -3.38 -22.09 15.62
C GLN A 92 -4.02 -22.65 14.35
N THR A 93 -5.36 -22.59 14.27
CA THR A 93 -6.12 -23.07 13.11
C THR A 93 -5.83 -22.21 11.86
N VAL A 94 -5.77 -22.86 10.69
CA VAL A 94 -5.62 -22.19 9.37
C VAL A 94 -6.69 -21.11 9.14
N LEU A 95 -7.89 -21.28 9.69
CA LEU A 95 -8.98 -20.31 9.61
C LEU A 95 -8.67 -18.99 10.34
N ILE A 96 -8.00 -19.06 11.49
CA ILE A 96 -7.56 -17.88 12.25
C ILE A 96 -6.50 -17.13 11.46
N PHE A 97 -5.56 -17.85 10.85
CA PHE A 97 -4.56 -17.27 9.94
C PHE A 97 -5.21 -16.48 8.80
N PHE A 98 -6.19 -17.06 8.10
CA PHE A 98 -6.91 -16.36 7.05
C PHE A 98 -7.65 -15.12 7.57
N THR A 99 -8.25 -15.21 8.76
CA THR A 99 -8.97 -14.08 9.37
C THR A 99 -8.03 -12.92 9.69
N VAL A 100 -6.87 -13.20 10.30
CA VAL A 100 -5.82 -12.22 10.63
C VAL A 100 -5.30 -11.53 9.37
N THR A 101 -4.94 -12.31 8.35
CA THR A 101 -4.38 -11.77 7.10
C THR A 101 -5.43 -10.98 6.30
N LEU A 102 -6.70 -11.40 6.31
CA LEU A 102 -7.79 -10.70 5.64
C LEU A 102 -8.12 -9.36 6.31
N LEU A 103 -8.02 -9.27 7.64
CA LEU A 103 -8.21 -8.01 8.38
C LEU A 103 -7.12 -6.96 8.05
N SER A 104 -5.95 -7.40 7.59
CA SER A 104 -4.88 -6.52 7.13
C SER A 104 -5.04 -6.04 5.68
N LEU A 105 -5.87 -6.70 4.86
CA LEU A 105 -6.05 -6.34 3.44
C LEU A 105 -6.52 -4.90 3.19
N PRO A 106 -7.49 -4.32 3.93
CA PRO A 106 -7.93 -2.95 3.70
C PRO A 106 -6.79 -1.94 3.77
N ALA A 107 -5.84 -2.16 4.68
CA ALA A 107 -4.66 -1.31 4.82
C ALA A 107 -3.71 -1.44 3.61
N LEU A 108 -3.57 -2.65 3.05
CA LEU A 108 -2.79 -2.87 1.83
C LEU A 108 -3.43 -2.20 0.62
N ILE A 109 -4.73 -2.39 0.42
CA ILE A 109 -5.48 -1.79 -0.68
C ILE A 109 -5.38 -0.25 -0.61
N ALA A 110 -5.58 0.35 0.56
CA ALA A 110 -5.47 1.80 0.74
C ALA A 110 -4.06 2.34 0.43
N GLY A 111 -3.01 1.57 0.76
CA GLY A 111 -1.63 1.94 0.46
C GLY A 111 -1.24 1.77 -1.02
N ILE A 112 -1.79 0.77 -1.70
CA ILE A 112 -1.45 0.40 -3.09
C ILE A 112 -2.30 1.16 -4.11
N ALA A 113 -3.55 1.51 -3.78
CA ALA A 113 -4.49 2.16 -4.70
C ALA A 113 -3.95 3.43 -5.41
N PRO A 114 -3.25 4.37 -4.74
CA PRO A 114 -2.65 5.52 -5.43
C PRO A 114 -1.63 5.11 -6.50
N VAL A 115 -0.81 4.09 -6.22
CA VAL A 115 0.24 3.60 -7.11
C VAL A 115 -0.36 2.80 -8.26
N ALA A 116 -1.39 1.98 -8.00
CA ALA A 116 -2.12 1.27 -9.03
C ALA A 116 -2.80 2.24 -10.02
N LEU A 117 -3.43 3.31 -9.52
CA LEU A 117 -4.03 4.36 -10.34
C LEU A 117 -2.98 5.07 -11.22
N PHE A 118 -1.82 5.40 -10.65
CA PHE A 118 -0.70 5.97 -11.38
C PHE A 118 -0.25 5.07 -12.53
N MET A 119 0.02 3.80 -12.24
CA MET A 119 0.45 2.81 -13.23
C MET A 119 -0.62 2.59 -14.31
N ALA A 120 -1.90 2.58 -13.94
CA ALA A 120 -3.01 2.48 -14.88
C ALA A 120 -3.07 3.70 -15.82
N THR A 121 -2.88 4.90 -15.26
CA THR A 121 -2.85 6.15 -16.04
C THR A 121 -1.68 6.14 -17.03
N LEU A 122 -0.48 5.74 -16.58
CA LEU A 122 0.69 5.57 -17.44
C LEU A 122 0.42 4.55 -18.56
N TYR A 123 -0.12 3.39 -18.20
CA TYR A 123 -0.42 2.31 -19.16
C TYR A 123 -1.41 2.79 -20.22
N THR A 124 -2.53 3.39 -19.81
CA THR A 124 -3.57 3.88 -20.73
C THR A 124 -3.03 4.99 -21.64
N LEU A 125 -2.34 6.00 -21.10
CA LEU A 125 -1.75 7.08 -21.91
C LEU A 125 -0.65 6.58 -22.85
N ASN A 126 0.10 5.56 -22.44
CA ASN A 126 1.10 4.96 -23.31
C ASN A 126 0.45 4.18 -24.45
N ARG A 127 -0.56 3.36 -24.14
CA ARG A 127 -1.28 2.57 -25.13
C ARG A 127 -2.02 3.44 -26.15
N LEU A 128 -2.76 4.45 -25.70
CA LEU A 128 -3.42 5.42 -26.60
C LEU A 128 -2.44 6.14 -27.52
N ASN A 129 -1.18 6.33 -27.11
CA ASN A 129 -0.16 6.94 -27.96
C ASN A 129 0.49 5.94 -28.92
N SER A 130 0.76 4.71 -28.46
CA SER A 130 1.30 3.62 -29.30
C SER A 130 0.33 3.26 -30.43
N ASP A 131 -0.96 3.25 -30.13
CA ASP A 131 -2.03 3.01 -31.10
C ASP A 131 -2.34 4.27 -31.93
N SER A 132 -1.52 5.34 -31.79
CA SER A 132 -1.66 6.64 -32.45
C SER A 132 -2.99 7.38 -32.20
N GLU A 133 -3.82 6.90 -31.28
CA GLU A 133 -5.10 7.51 -30.93
C GLU A 133 -4.93 8.92 -30.35
N LEU A 134 -3.94 9.15 -29.47
CA LEU A 134 -3.66 10.50 -28.94
C LEU A 134 -3.24 11.48 -30.05
N ILE A 135 -2.51 11.00 -31.06
CA ILE A 135 -2.03 11.81 -32.17
C ILE A 135 -3.22 12.19 -33.06
N VAL A 136 -4.09 11.23 -33.38
CA VAL A 136 -5.32 11.46 -34.17
C VAL A 136 -6.26 12.41 -33.44
N MET A 137 -6.47 12.24 -32.13
CA MET A 137 -7.29 13.14 -31.32
C MET A 137 -6.75 14.58 -31.35
N ASN A 138 -5.43 14.74 -31.20
CA ASN A 138 -4.79 16.06 -31.26
C ASN A 138 -4.91 16.68 -32.67
N ALA A 139 -4.74 15.89 -33.73
CA ALA A 139 -4.92 16.34 -35.11
C ALA A 139 -6.38 16.71 -35.44
N ALA A 140 -7.35 16.06 -34.80
CA ALA A 140 -8.77 16.37 -34.89
C ALA A 140 -9.19 17.60 -34.06
N GLY A 141 -8.24 18.29 -33.42
CA GLY A 141 -8.50 19.51 -32.63
C GLY A 141 -8.99 19.25 -31.20
N VAL A 142 -8.90 18.03 -30.69
CA VAL A 142 -9.22 17.75 -29.27
C VAL A 142 -8.09 18.28 -28.39
N ALA A 143 -8.40 19.27 -27.56
CA ALA A 143 -7.41 19.85 -26.68
C ALA A 143 -6.88 18.82 -25.64
N PRO A 144 -5.56 18.76 -25.36
CA PRO A 144 -4.97 17.76 -24.46
C PRO A 144 -5.57 17.73 -23.05
N HIS A 145 -5.96 18.88 -22.49
CA HIS A 145 -6.56 18.97 -21.16
C HIS A 145 -7.96 18.31 -21.07
N ARG A 146 -8.64 18.08 -22.20
CA ARG A 146 -9.92 17.36 -22.20
C ARG A 146 -9.74 15.88 -21.92
N ILE A 147 -8.64 15.30 -22.40
CA ILE A 147 -8.28 13.89 -22.19
C ILE A 147 -8.08 13.60 -20.70
N THR A 148 -7.76 14.61 -19.88
CA THR A 148 -7.62 14.48 -18.42
C THR A 148 -8.94 14.21 -17.69
N ARG A 149 -10.09 14.62 -18.24
CA ARG A 149 -11.40 14.50 -17.57
C ARG A 149 -11.77 13.08 -17.13
N PRO A 150 -11.72 12.04 -18.00
CA PRO A 150 -12.02 10.67 -17.58
C PRO A 150 -11.06 10.19 -16.47
N PHE A 151 -9.80 10.59 -16.49
CA PHE A 151 -8.85 10.26 -15.42
C PHE A 151 -9.20 10.96 -14.10
N ILE A 152 -9.65 12.22 -14.14
CA ILE A 152 -10.11 12.95 -12.93
C ILE A 152 -11.30 12.25 -12.30
N VAL A 153 -12.30 11.83 -13.09
CA VAL A 153 -13.47 11.09 -12.59
C VAL A 153 -13.05 9.80 -11.90
N LEU A 154 -12.19 9.00 -12.54
CA LEU A 154 -11.64 7.78 -11.95
C LEU A 154 -10.85 8.08 -10.66
N THR A 155 -10.08 9.15 -10.65
CA THR A 155 -9.23 9.54 -9.53
C THR A 155 -10.05 9.97 -8.33
N ILE A 156 -11.13 10.74 -8.53
CA ILE A 156 -12.06 11.10 -7.45
C ILE A 156 -12.67 9.84 -6.84
N ALA A 157 -13.09 8.87 -7.67
CA ALA A 157 -13.62 7.60 -7.18
C ALA A 157 -12.60 6.82 -6.34
N VAL A 158 -11.34 6.76 -6.79
CA VAL A 158 -10.25 6.10 -6.04
C VAL A 158 -9.89 6.86 -4.77
N SER A 159 -9.87 8.20 -4.78
CA SER A 159 -9.63 9.04 -3.60
C SER A 159 -10.71 8.84 -2.55
N LEU A 160 -11.98 8.77 -2.95
CA LEU A 160 -13.10 8.47 -2.05
C LEU A 160 -12.99 7.06 -1.47
N LEU A 161 -12.64 6.07 -2.29
CA LEU A 161 -12.39 4.70 -1.83
C LEU A 161 -11.26 4.65 -0.78
N VAL A 162 -10.14 5.31 -1.06
CA VAL A 162 -9.00 5.40 -0.12
C VAL A 162 -9.42 6.09 1.17
N GLY A 163 -10.16 7.21 1.09
CA GLY A 163 -10.66 7.91 2.27
C GLY A 163 -11.62 7.07 3.11
N TRP A 164 -12.55 6.38 2.47
CA TRP A 164 -13.45 5.44 3.14
C TRP A 164 -12.67 4.34 3.87
N MET A 165 -11.67 3.75 3.19
CA MET A 165 -10.85 2.69 3.76
C MET A 165 -10.04 3.18 4.96
N THR A 166 -9.40 4.34 4.86
CA THR A 166 -8.52 4.86 5.93
C THR A 166 -9.29 5.41 7.14
N LEU A 167 -10.44 6.05 6.91
CA LEU A 167 -11.18 6.72 7.98
C LEU A 167 -12.09 5.77 8.77
N SER A 168 -12.62 4.73 8.13
CA SER A 168 -13.67 3.86 8.71
C SER A 168 -13.28 2.38 8.77
N VAL A 169 -12.81 1.80 7.66
CA VAL A 169 -12.58 0.34 7.56
C VAL A 169 -11.33 -0.09 8.32
N MET A 170 -10.21 0.61 8.09
CA MET A 170 -8.92 0.33 8.74
C MET A 170 -8.98 0.35 10.27
N PRO A 171 -9.53 1.38 10.95
CA PRO A 171 -9.55 1.38 12.42
C PRO A 171 -10.37 0.21 12.97
N THR A 172 -11.50 -0.12 12.33
CA THR A 172 -12.34 -1.25 12.74
C THR A 172 -11.59 -2.58 12.54
N GLY A 173 -10.93 -2.77 11.40
CA GLY A 173 -10.13 -3.96 11.11
C GLY A 173 -8.96 -4.13 12.09
N PHE A 174 -8.25 -3.05 12.43
CA PHE A 174 -7.16 -3.12 13.40
C PHE A 174 -7.63 -3.40 14.83
N ARG A 175 -8.83 -2.92 15.25
CA ARG A 175 -9.40 -3.33 16.54
C ARG A 175 -9.74 -4.80 16.58
N MET A 176 -10.51 -5.27 15.59
CA MET A 176 -10.86 -6.69 15.52
C MET A 176 -9.60 -7.57 15.47
N LEU A 177 -8.53 -7.09 14.81
CA LEU A 177 -7.25 -7.78 14.76
C LEU A 177 -6.58 -7.83 16.14
N ARG A 178 -6.62 -6.71 16.86
CA ARG A 178 -6.10 -6.62 18.23
C ARG A 178 -6.86 -7.54 19.17
N ASP A 179 -8.19 -7.51 19.13
CA ASP A 179 -9.07 -8.32 19.96
C ASP A 179 -8.84 -9.81 19.67
N LEU A 180 -8.75 -10.19 18.39
CA LEU A 180 -8.43 -11.56 17.96
C LEU A 180 -7.05 -12.00 18.44
N ILE A 181 -6.03 -11.16 18.34
CA ILE A 181 -4.68 -11.47 18.86
C ILE A 181 -4.70 -11.63 20.39
N THR A 182 -5.47 -10.82 21.11
CA THR A 182 -5.59 -10.90 22.57
C THR A 182 -6.27 -12.21 22.98
N LEU A 183 -7.35 -12.58 22.31
CA LEU A 183 -8.05 -13.85 22.52
C LEU A 183 -7.13 -15.04 22.23
N ILE A 184 -6.43 -15.02 21.09
CA ILE A 184 -5.44 -16.05 20.75
C ILE A 184 -4.34 -16.15 21.80
N ARG A 185 -3.87 -15.02 22.36
CA ARG A 185 -2.83 -15.04 23.41
C ARG A 185 -3.33 -15.67 24.70
N ALA A 186 -4.58 -15.44 25.08
CA ALA A 186 -5.20 -16.09 26.23
C ALA A 186 -5.30 -17.62 26.01
N ASP A 187 -5.79 -18.03 24.83
CA ASP A 187 -5.88 -19.43 24.42
C ASP A 187 -4.49 -20.09 24.25
N PHE A 188 -3.47 -19.32 23.88
CA PHE A 188 -2.10 -19.78 23.67
C PHE A 188 -1.41 -20.20 24.97
N VAL A 189 -1.68 -19.51 26.10
CA VAL A 189 -1.16 -19.94 27.42
C VAL A 189 -1.82 -21.25 27.85
N ALA A 190 -3.07 -21.49 27.45
CA ALA A 190 -3.79 -22.72 27.73
C ALA A 190 -3.39 -23.92 26.85
N ASN A 191 -3.01 -23.67 25.59
CA ASN A 191 -2.84 -24.74 24.60
C ASN A 191 -1.41 -24.93 24.05
N VAL A 192 -0.50 -23.96 24.20
CA VAL A 192 0.78 -23.96 23.47
C VAL A 192 1.94 -23.44 24.31
N VAL A 193 2.13 -24.04 25.48
CA VAL A 193 3.51 -24.32 25.87
C VAL A 193 3.85 -25.67 25.24
N LYS A 194 4.99 -25.77 24.56
CA LYS A 194 5.43 -27.05 24.00
C LYS A 194 5.99 -27.89 25.14
N GLU A 195 5.67 -29.18 25.16
CA GLU A 195 6.22 -30.13 26.15
C GLU A 195 7.74 -29.97 26.27
N GLY A 196 8.23 -29.79 27.50
CA GLY A 196 9.66 -29.72 27.79
C GLY A 196 10.40 -28.45 27.34
N GLN A 197 9.71 -27.37 26.96
CA GLN A 197 10.35 -26.09 26.63
C GLN A 197 9.92 -24.96 27.58
N PHE A 198 10.89 -24.15 28.01
CA PHE A 198 10.61 -22.92 28.74
C PHE A 198 10.12 -21.85 27.77
N VAL A 199 8.90 -21.34 27.98
CA VAL A 199 8.32 -20.25 27.20
C VAL A 199 8.33 -18.99 28.06
N ALA A 200 9.11 -18.00 27.65
CA ALA A 200 9.08 -16.68 28.25
C ALA A 200 8.00 -15.82 27.57
N LEU A 201 7.10 -15.25 28.36
CA LEU A 201 6.11 -14.28 27.91
C LEU A 201 6.68 -12.86 28.01
N ASP A 202 6.22 -11.97 27.13
CA ASP A 202 6.54 -10.54 27.14
C ASP A 202 6.17 -9.85 28.47
N SER A 203 5.28 -10.45 29.27
CA SER A 203 4.85 -9.98 30.59
C SER A 203 5.87 -10.22 31.71
N GLY A 204 7.02 -10.87 31.44
CA GLY A 204 8.00 -11.21 32.47
C GLY A 204 7.67 -12.50 33.24
N VAL A 205 6.83 -13.35 32.64
CA VAL A 205 6.47 -14.66 33.17
C VAL A 205 7.14 -15.74 32.32
N THR A 206 7.82 -16.68 32.95
CA THR A 206 8.36 -17.87 32.30
C THR A 206 7.53 -19.08 32.69
N PHE A 207 7.03 -19.84 31.72
CA PHE A 207 6.19 -21.01 31.96
C PHE A 207 6.79 -22.26 31.31
N HIS A 208 6.70 -23.38 32.01
CA HIS A 208 7.18 -24.68 31.58
C HIS A 208 6.27 -25.77 32.15
N TYR A 209 6.03 -26.83 31.39
CA TYR A 209 5.46 -28.08 31.91
C TYR A 209 6.15 -29.27 31.26
N ARG A 210 6.17 -30.40 31.96
CA ARG A 210 6.93 -31.58 31.55
C ARG A 210 6.23 -32.36 30.43
N GLU A 211 4.97 -32.68 30.63
CA GLU A 211 4.19 -33.55 29.74
C GLU A 211 2.70 -33.18 29.81
N ARG A 212 1.95 -33.37 28.72
CA ARG A 212 0.50 -33.18 28.69
C ARG A 212 -0.21 -34.54 28.71
N SER A 213 -1.00 -34.80 29.75
CA SER A 213 -1.85 -35.98 29.86
C SER A 213 -3.31 -35.58 29.59
N GLY A 214 -3.69 -35.59 28.31
CA GLY A 214 -5.02 -35.15 27.86
C GLY A 214 -5.25 -33.64 28.06
N ASP A 215 -6.18 -33.28 28.96
CA ASP A 215 -6.51 -31.89 29.32
C ASP A 215 -5.73 -31.40 30.57
N ALA A 216 -4.94 -32.28 31.20
CA ALA A 216 -4.12 -31.94 32.36
C ALA A 216 -2.64 -31.78 31.99
N LEU A 217 -2.02 -30.70 32.46
CA LEU A 217 -0.60 -30.43 32.37
C LEU A 217 0.10 -31.03 33.60
N VAL A 218 1.19 -31.77 33.40
CA VAL A 218 1.94 -32.43 34.49
C VAL A 218 3.31 -31.79 34.68
N GLY A 219 3.69 -31.57 35.94
CA GLY A 219 4.99 -31.01 36.32
C GLY A 219 5.16 -29.58 35.83
N ILE A 220 4.30 -28.69 36.36
CA ILE A 220 4.26 -27.27 36.00
C ILE A 220 5.32 -26.52 36.80
N PHE A 221 6.07 -25.68 36.09
CA PHE A 221 6.98 -24.69 36.64
C PHE A 221 6.65 -23.33 36.03
N MET A 222 6.40 -22.34 36.86
CA MET A 222 6.18 -20.97 36.41
C MET A 222 6.96 -19.99 37.28
N GLN A 223 7.66 -19.06 36.65
CA GLN A 223 8.35 -17.98 37.32
C GLN A 223 7.67 -16.66 36.94
N ASP A 224 7.20 -15.92 37.92
CA ASP A 224 6.62 -14.59 37.76
C ASP A 224 7.59 -13.53 38.27
N ARG A 225 8.08 -12.69 37.36
CA ARG A 225 9.01 -11.58 37.65
C ARG A 225 8.36 -10.21 37.42
N ARG A 226 7.02 -10.14 37.36
CA ARG A 226 6.28 -8.88 37.18
C ARG A 226 6.52 -7.89 38.31
N ASP A 227 6.65 -8.37 39.55
CA ASP A 227 7.10 -7.57 40.68
C ASP A 227 8.63 -7.73 40.85
N PRO A 228 9.43 -6.68 40.58
CA PRO A 228 10.88 -6.73 40.73
C PRO A 228 11.37 -6.91 42.16
N ASN A 229 10.51 -6.67 43.16
CA ASN A 229 10.81 -6.74 44.58
C ASN A 229 10.38 -8.08 45.20
N GLN A 230 9.45 -8.80 44.57
CA GLN A 230 8.92 -10.07 45.05
C GLN A 230 8.72 -11.09 43.91
N PRO A 231 9.80 -11.58 43.27
CA PRO A 231 9.68 -12.66 42.30
C PRO A 231 9.05 -13.90 42.95
N SER A 232 8.11 -14.50 42.25
CA SER A 232 7.35 -15.67 42.72
C SER A 232 7.59 -16.86 41.79
N ILE A 233 7.89 -18.03 42.37
CA ILE A 233 8.05 -19.29 41.64
C ILE A 233 6.90 -20.21 42.05
N TYR A 234 6.19 -20.75 41.06
CA TYR A 234 5.08 -21.67 41.23
C TYR A 234 5.52 -23.03 40.70
N ILE A 235 5.42 -24.06 41.54
CA ILE A 235 5.69 -25.45 41.19
C ILE A 235 4.44 -26.24 41.51
N ALA A 236 3.89 -26.99 40.55
CA ALA A 236 2.70 -27.80 40.77
C ALA A 236 2.81 -29.16 40.07
N GLU A 237 2.21 -30.19 40.66
CA GLU A 237 2.19 -31.54 40.08
C GLU A 237 1.27 -31.61 38.87
N ARG A 238 0.09 -30.99 38.98
CA ARG A 238 -0.92 -30.96 37.93
C ARG A 238 -1.48 -29.57 37.74
N GLY A 239 -1.96 -29.28 36.53
CA GLY A 239 -2.79 -28.10 36.31
C GLY A 239 -3.71 -28.27 35.13
N ARG A 240 -4.85 -27.61 35.21
CA ARG A 240 -5.89 -27.66 34.19
C ARG A 240 -6.36 -26.24 33.87
N THR A 241 -6.56 -25.96 32.59
CA THR A 241 -7.17 -24.69 32.17
C THR A 241 -8.68 -24.80 32.28
N VAL A 242 -9.32 -23.83 32.92
CA VAL A 242 -10.77 -23.73 33.05
C VAL A 242 -11.18 -22.31 32.65
N ASP A 243 -12.07 -22.20 31.68
CA ASP A 243 -12.66 -20.92 31.29
C ASP A 243 -13.97 -20.68 32.07
N VAL A 244 -14.04 -19.55 32.77
CA VAL A 244 -15.22 -19.12 33.52
C VAL A 244 -15.51 -17.66 33.16
N ASP A 245 -16.71 -17.37 32.67
CA ASP A 245 -17.17 -16.01 32.33
C ASP A 245 -16.23 -15.23 31.39
N GLY A 246 -15.62 -15.91 30.42
CA GLY A 246 -14.68 -15.30 29.46
C GLY A 246 -13.28 -15.03 30.02
N ASN A 247 -12.99 -15.43 31.25
CA ASN A 247 -11.66 -15.41 31.85
C ASN A 247 -11.08 -16.82 31.91
N SER A 248 -9.87 -17.00 31.37
CA SER A 248 -9.15 -18.26 31.45
C SER A 248 -8.36 -18.37 32.75
N PHE A 249 -8.63 -19.42 33.52
CA PHE A 249 -7.91 -19.72 34.76
C PHE A 249 -7.08 -20.99 34.60
N LEU A 250 -5.82 -20.95 35.04
CA LEU A 250 -5.01 -22.13 35.24
C LEU A 250 -5.17 -22.60 36.69
N MET A 251 -5.93 -23.67 36.88
CA MET A 251 -6.10 -24.30 38.18
C MET A 251 -4.94 -25.27 38.41
N LEU A 252 -4.01 -24.87 39.27
CA LEU A 252 -2.88 -25.67 39.72
C LEU A 252 -3.31 -26.54 40.90
N GLU A 253 -2.90 -27.81 40.90
CA GLU A 253 -3.17 -28.77 41.97
C GLU A 253 -1.86 -29.29 42.56
N LYS A 254 -1.84 -29.41 43.90
CA LYS A 254 -0.71 -29.91 44.70
C LYS A 254 0.60 -29.22 44.32
N GLY A 255 0.77 -28.01 44.83
CA GLY A 255 1.94 -27.20 44.50
C GLY A 255 2.45 -26.34 45.64
N THR A 256 3.52 -25.62 45.35
CA THR A 256 4.13 -24.64 46.25
C THR A 256 4.36 -23.33 45.50
N ILE A 257 4.14 -22.22 46.21
CA ILE A 257 4.52 -20.89 45.78
C ILE A 257 5.71 -20.48 46.63
N GLN A 258 6.85 -20.22 46.00
CA GLN A 258 8.03 -19.69 46.65
C GLN A 258 8.12 -18.21 46.32
N ARG A 259 8.14 -17.36 47.34
CA ARG A 259 8.30 -15.91 47.21
C ARG A 259 9.64 -15.51 47.81
N GLU A 260 10.45 -14.85 47.01
CA GLU A 260 11.71 -14.26 47.47
C GLU A 260 11.50 -12.76 47.66
N THR A 261 11.75 -12.25 48.87
CA THR A 261 11.73 -10.80 49.11
C THR A 261 13.13 -10.24 48.89
N LYS A 262 13.25 -9.26 47.99
CA LYS A 262 14.52 -8.59 47.75
C LYS A 262 14.98 -7.85 49.03
N ASN A 263 16.24 -8.06 49.44
CA ASN A 263 16.89 -7.51 50.66
C ASN A 263 16.60 -8.21 52.00
N THR A 264 15.87 -9.32 52.03
CA THR A 264 15.73 -10.12 53.26
C THR A 264 15.97 -11.59 52.91
N ASP A 265 16.78 -12.31 53.69
CA ASP A 265 17.05 -13.76 53.50
C ASP A 265 15.84 -14.65 53.86
N THR A 266 14.64 -14.07 53.83
CA THR A 266 13.38 -14.71 54.16
C THR A 266 12.69 -15.14 52.87
N SER A 267 12.74 -16.44 52.59
CA SER A 267 11.92 -17.08 51.57
C SER A 267 10.62 -17.58 52.20
N SER A 268 9.47 -17.21 51.64
CA SER A 268 8.18 -17.74 52.06
C SER A 268 7.73 -18.83 51.10
N ILE A 269 7.53 -20.05 51.62
CA ILE A 269 7.01 -21.17 50.85
C ILE A 269 5.55 -21.41 51.29
N ILE A 270 4.62 -21.26 50.35
CA ILE A 270 3.18 -21.48 50.56
C ILE A 270 2.80 -22.76 49.82
N SER A 271 2.48 -23.82 50.56
CA SER A 271 1.91 -25.04 49.99
C SER A 271 0.42 -24.89 49.75
N PHE A 272 -0.07 -25.30 48.58
CA PHE A 272 -1.49 -25.23 48.24
C PHE A 272 -1.98 -26.57 47.66
N GLU A 273 -3.21 -26.94 48.01
CA GLU A 273 -3.88 -28.07 47.36
C GLU A 273 -4.45 -27.68 46.00
N ARG A 274 -5.08 -26.52 45.91
CA ARG A 274 -5.60 -25.94 44.67
C ARG A 274 -5.31 -24.45 44.64
N TYR A 275 -4.82 -23.95 43.51
CA TYR A 275 -4.57 -22.54 43.29
C TYR A 275 -5.05 -22.14 41.90
N ALA A 276 -6.00 -21.22 41.85
CA ALA A 276 -6.52 -20.70 40.59
C ALA A 276 -5.72 -19.45 40.19
N LEU A 277 -5.02 -19.54 39.07
CA LEU A 277 -4.22 -18.46 38.53
C LEU A 277 -4.90 -17.88 37.29
N ASN A 278 -5.22 -16.60 37.29
CA ASN A 278 -5.85 -15.96 36.15
C ASN A 278 -4.82 -15.76 35.01
N LEU A 279 -5.03 -16.44 33.87
CA LEU A 279 -4.17 -16.37 32.70
C LEU A 279 -4.31 -15.03 31.94
N SER A 280 -5.49 -14.40 31.99
CA SER A 280 -5.72 -13.06 31.43
C SER A 280 -4.88 -12.00 32.14
N ALA A 281 -4.59 -12.18 33.44
CA ALA A 281 -3.66 -11.31 34.17
C ALA A 281 -2.19 -11.52 33.75
N LEU A 282 -1.83 -12.73 33.31
CA LEU A 282 -0.47 -13.11 32.90
C LEU A 282 -0.19 -12.81 31.43
N SER A 283 -1.24 -12.79 30.58
CA SER A 283 -1.14 -12.39 29.18
C SER A 283 -0.75 -10.93 29.00
N GLY A 284 -0.75 -10.17 30.09
CA GLY A 284 -0.08 -8.88 30.24
C GLY A 284 -0.51 -7.90 29.18
N ASP A 285 -1.52 -7.08 29.49
CA ASP A 285 -1.69 -5.77 28.88
C ASP A 285 -0.48 -4.89 29.24
N THR A 286 0.68 -5.21 28.65
CA THR A 286 1.96 -4.52 28.81
C THR A 286 1.97 -3.15 28.13
N THR A 287 0.80 -2.68 27.69
CA THR A 287 0.56 -1.29 27.28
C THR A 287 -0.13 -0.44 28.36
N GLY A 288 -0.65 -1.06 29.44
CA GLY A 288 -1.12 -0.39 30.64
C GLY A 288 -0.09 -0.54 31.75
N GLY A 289 0.48 0.56 32.23
CA GLY A 289 1.37 0.53 33.39
C GLY A 289 0.65 -0.05 34.62
N ALA A 290 1.41 -0.64 35.53
CA ALA A 290 0.95 -0.96 36.88
C ALA A 290 0.44 0.32 37.56
N GLY A 291 -0.87 0.52 37.52
CA GLY A 291 -1.54 1.69 38.04
C GLY A 291 -2.85 1.25 38.66
N GLU A 292 -2.85 1.18 39.99
CA GLU A 292 -4.04 1.19 40.83
C GLU A 292 -4.95 2.36 40.40
N GLY A 293 -6.09 2.07 39.77
CA GLY A 293 -7.05 3.09 39.37
C GLY A 293 -8.02 2.64 38.27
N ASP A 294 -9.26 2.37 38.68
CA ASP A 294 -10.50 2.34 37.89
C ASP A 294 -10.47 1.57 36.55
N GLY A 295 -10.79 0.27 36.63
CA GLY A 295 -11.58 -0.47 35.64
C GLY A 295 -11.12 -0.46 34.17
N ASP A 296 -10.54 -1.58 33.75
CA ASP A 296 -10.91 -2.27 32.50
C ASP A 296 -11.04 -1.40 31.21
N LYS A 297 -10.01 -0.62 30.88
CA LYS A 297 -9.94 0.02 29.56
C LYS A 297 -8.71 -0.45 28.82
N ALA A 298 -8.90 -1.41 27.92
CA ALA A 298 -7.88 -1.83 26.95
C ALA A 298 -7.29 -0.59 26.24
N VAL A 299 -6.02 -0.31 26.48
CA VAL A 299 -5.34 0.86 25.90
C VAL A 299 -5.04 0.60 24.43
N TYR A 300 -5.95 1.02 23.54
CA TYR A 300 -5.79 0.86 22.10
C TYR A 300 -4.67 1.74 21.52
N LYS A 301 -3.88 1.16 20.59
CA LYS A 301 -2.84 1.90 19.83
C LYS A 301 -3.48 2.94 18.91
N PRO A 302 -2.73 3.95 18.44
CA PRO A 302 -3.25 4.96 17.51
C PRO A 302 -3.93 4.38 16.26
N ARG A 303 -3.38 3.30 15.69
CA ARG A 303 -3.93 2.63 14.50
C ARG A 303 -5.26 1.91 14.75
N GLU A 304 -5.52 1.52 15.99
CA GLU A 304 -6.72 0.79 16.43
C GLU A 304 -7.84 1.77 16.80
N ARG A 305 -7.53 3.01 17.21
CA ARG A 305 -8.55 4.01 17.50
C ARG A 305 -9.27 4.50 16.24
N SER A 306 -10.55 4.79 16.39
CA SER A 306 -11.40 5.34 15.34
C SER A 306 -11.01 6.78 15.12
N THR A 307 -11.23 7.26 13.91
CA THR A 307 -10.85 8.63 13.56
C THR A 307 -11.52 9.66 14.48
N TRP A 308 -12.75 9.39 14.93
CA TRP A 308 -13.44 10.24 15.91
C TRP A 308 -12.76 10.22 17.29
N GLN A 309 -12.35 9.05 17.78
CA GLN A 309 -11.62 8.93 19.04
C GLN A 309 -10.22 9.58 18.98
N LEU A 310 -9.56 9.55 17.81
CA LEU A 310 -8.30 10.26 17.58
C LEU A 310 -8.45 11.78 17.57
N LEU A 311 -9.62 12.28 17.15
CA LEU A 311 -9.91 13.71 17.11
C LEU A 311 -10.24 14.25 18.51
N ASN A 312 -11.06 13.51 19.27
CA ASN A 312 -11.49 13.86 20.63
C ASN A 312 -10.77 12.99 21.67
N GLN A 313 -9.44 13.02 21.62
CA GLN A 313 -8.60 12.23 22.50
C GLN A 313 -8.53 12.87 23.90
N ASP A 314 -8.74 12.07 24.96
CA ASP A 314 -8.65 12.56 26.34
C ASP A 314 -7.21 12.97 26.67
N PRO A 315 -6.95 14.25 27.01
CA PRO A 315 -5.62 14.74 27.39
C PRO A 315 -5.09 14.12 28.69
N ASN A 316 -5.97 13.56 29.54
CA ASN A 316 -5.60 13.02 30.84
C ASN A 316 -5.09 11.58 30.79
N GLU A 317 -5.27 10.88 29.65
CA GLU A 317 -4.81 9.50 29.49
C GLU A 317 -3.27 9.39 29.54
N THR A 318 -2.73 8.59 30.46
CA THR A 318 -1.29 8.40 30.66
C THR A 318 -0.57 7.97 29.37
N TYR A 319 -1.14 7.03 28.61
CA TYR A 319 -0.57 6.56 27.36
C TYR A 319 -0.49 7.66 26.29
N TYR A 320 -1.50 8.54 26.24
CA TYR A 320 -1.51 9.68 25.34
C TYR A 320 -0.40 10.68 25.68
N LYS A 321 -0.19 11.00 26.97
CA LYS A 321 0.86 11.91 27.41
C LYS A 321 2.26 11.47 26.96
N PHE A 322 2.54 10.17 27.00
CA PHE A 322 3.83 9.62 26.55
C PHE A 322 3.99 9.55 25.03
N GLN A 323 2.90 9.43 24.26
CA GLN A 323 2.96 9.16 22.82
C GLN A 323 2.11 10.11 21.95
N ALA A 324 1.80 11.32 22.43
CA ALA A 324 0.94 12.28 21.76
C ALA A 324 1.30 12.52 20.28
N GLY A 325 2.60 12.53 19.97
CA GLY A 325 3.10 12.67 18.61
C GLY A 325 2.64 11.56 17.64
N ARG A 326 2.51 10.31 18.11
CA ARG A 326 2.05 9.19 17.28
C ARG A 326 0.56 9.28 16.95
N PHE A 327 -0.27 9.73 17.90
CA PHE A 327 -1.70 9.97 17.67
C PHE A 327 -1.92 11.03 16.59
N ARG A 328 -1.19 12.13 16.71
CA ARG A 328 -1.24 13.21 15.73
C ARG A 328 -0.75 12.79 14.35
N ALA A 329 0.38 12.07 14.29
CA ALA A 329 0.92 11.56 13.03
C ALA A 329 -0.07 10.61 12.32
N GLU A 330 -0.73 9.73 13.07
CA GLU A 330 -1.75 8.82 12.54
C GLU A 330 -2.97 9.57 12.01
N LEU A 331 -3.49 10.55 12.76
CA LEU A 331 -4.63 11.37 12.35
C LEU A 331 -4.36 12.10 11.03
N HIS A 332 -3.23 12.80 10.92
CA HIS A 332 -2.89 13.55 9.71
C HIS A 332 -2.56 12.62 8.53
N ASN A 333 -1.98 11.45 8.78
CA ASN A 333 -1.75 10.46 7.73
C ASN A 333 -3.06 9.94 7.14
N ARG A 334 -4.08 9.68 7.97
CA ARG A 334 -5.42 9.25 7.48
C ARG A 334 -6.12 10.33 6.67
N LEU A 335 -6.06 11.58 7.14
CA LEU A 335 -6.69 12.73 6.49
C LEU A 335 -6.01 13.13 5.18
N SER A 336 -4.69 12.95 5.09
CA SER A 336 -3.93 13.27 3.86
C SER A 336 -3.96 12.15 2.82
N ALA A 337 -4.24 10.90 3.21
CA ALA A 337 -4.23 9.74 2.31
C ALA A 337 -5.06 9.92 1.01
N PRO A 338 -6.28 10.50 1.02
CA PRO A 338 -7.09 10.69 -0.19
C PRO A 338 -6.50 11.68 -1.20
N LEU A 339 -5.53 12.50 -0.81
CA LEU A 339 -4.89 13.47 -1.70
C LEU A 339 -3.84 12.83 -2.62
N TYR A 340 -3.26 11.70 -2.23
CA TYR A 340 -2.18 11.04 -2.97
C TYR A 340 -2.61 10.43 -4.32
N PRO A 341 -3.79 9.78 -4.46
CA PRO A 341 -4.27 9.35 -5.77
C PRO A 341 -4.35 10.51 -6.78
N MET A 342 -4.85 11.67 -6.32
CA MET A 342 -4.95 12.89 -7.13
C MET A 342 -3.57 13.40 -7.55
N ALA A 343 -2.64 13.51 -6.60
CA ALA A 343 -1.28 13.91 -6.90
C ALA A 343 -0.62 12.97 -7.93
N PHE A 344 -0.70 11.66 -7.75
CA PHE A 344 0.00 10.71 -8.61
C PHE A 344 -0.59 10.64 -10.02
N MET A 345 -1.92 10.66 -10.16
CA MET A 345 -2.56 10.71 -11.48
C MET A 345 -2.14 11.98 -12.24
N LEU A 346 -2.15 13.15 -11.59
CA LEU A 346 -1.77 14.41 -12.23
C LEU A 346 -0.29 14.43 -12.60
N ILE A 347 0.60 13.86 -11.78
CA ILE A 347 2.02 13.69 -12.15
C ILE A 347 2.16 12.85 -13.41
N ALA A 348 1.47 11.70 -13.50
CA ALA A 348 1.49 10.87 -14.71
C ALA A 348 1.03 11.65 -15.95
N PHE A 349 -0.08 12.37 -15.82
CA PHE A 349 -0.64 13.14 -16.93
C PHE A 349 0.26 14.33 -17.31
N ALA A 350 0.89 15.02 -16.35
CA ALA A 350 1.80 16.14 -16.62
C ALA A 350 3.05 15.69 -17.41
N CYS A 351 3.55 14.49 -17.14
CA CYS A 351 4.72 13.93 -17.83
C CYS A 351 4.39 13.33 -19.21
N ILE A 352 3.22 12.68 -19.37
CA ILE A 352 2.92 11.82 -20.54
C ILE A 352 1.66 12.23 -21.31
N GLY A 353 0.85 13.16 -20.81
CA GLY A 353 -0.44 13.54 -21.39
C GLY A 353 -0.35 14.19 -22.79
N GLU A 354 0.83 14.67 -23.19
CA GLU A 354 1.04 15.21 -24.54
C GLU A 354 1.26 14.11 -25.58
N ALA A 355 0.57 14.25 -26.72
CA ALA A 355 0.78 13.41 -27.90
C ALA A 355 2.22 13.61 -28.41
N ARG A 356 2.98 12.51 -28.51
CA ARG A 356 4.33 12.52 -29.07
C ARG A 356 4.44 11.48 -30.18
N THR A 357 5.18 11.81 -31.23
CA THR A 357 5.41 10.89 -32.35
C THR A 357 6.22 9.68 -31.89
N THR A 358 5.97 8.52 -32.51
CA THR A 358 6.62 7.23 -32.19
C THR A 358 8.15 7.28 -32.33
N ARG A 359 8.69 8.29 -33.06
CA ARG A 359 10.13 8.53 -33.23
C ARG A 359 10.79 9.24 -32.04
N GLN A 360 10.02 9.83 -31.13
CA GLN A 360 10.54 10.44 -29.89
C GLN A 360 10.45 9.42 -28.74
N GLY A 361 11.59 9.01 -28.18
CA GLY A 361 11.63 8.06 -27.07
C GLY A 361 10.88 8.56 -25.83
N ARG A 362 9.79 7.88 -25.45
CA ARG A 362 9.00 8.17 -24.23
C ARG A 362 9.58 7.59 -22.94
N ALA A 363 10.61 6.75 -23.05
CA ALA A 363 11.25 6.11 -21.91
C ALA A 363 11.70 7.11 -20.84
N PHE A 364 12.30 8.24 -21.25
CA PHE A 364 12.74 9.28 -20.31
C PHE A 364 11.56 9.94 -19.56
N ALA A 365 10.44 10.19 -20.26
CA ALA A 365 9.25 10.76 -19.63
C ALA A 365 8.63 9.79 -18.61
N ILE A 366 8.54 8.51 -18.94
CA ILE A 366 8.06 7.45 -18.04
C ILE A 366 8.97 7.34 -16.81
N GLN A 367 10.29 7.28 -17.01
CA GLN A 367 11.27 7.22 -15.92
C GLN A 367 11.18 8.44 -14.99
N SER A 368 11.05 9.65 -15.55
CA SER A 368 10.89 10.87 -14.75
C SER A 368 9.60 10.86 -13.93
N ALA A 369 8.48 10.38 -14.49
CA ALA A 369 7.21 10.28 -13.78
C ALA A 369 7.31 9.30 -12.60
N ILE A 370 7.92 8.13 -12.83
CA ILE A 370 8.15 7.12 -11.79
C ILE A 370 9.03 7.69 -10.66
N LEU A 371 10.11 8.39 -11.01
CA LEU A 371 11.02 8.99 -10.04
C LEU A 371 10.33 10.07 -9.19
N ILE A 372 9.52 10.94 -9.81
CA ILE A 372 8.78 11.99 -9.10
C ILE A 372 7.75 11.37 -8.15
N VAL A 373 7.01 10.35 -8.60
CA VAL A 373 6.04 9.65 -7.73
C VAL A 373 6.74 8.91 -6.59
N ALA A 374 7.85 8.22 -6.87
CA ALA A 374 8.64 7.55 -5.86
C ALA A 374 9.19 8.54 -4.82
N ALA A 375 9.76 9.66 -5.26
CA ALA A 375 10.24 10.72 -4.37
C ALA A 375 9.11 11.32 -3.52
N THR A 376 7.95 11.59 -4.13
CA THR A 376 6.75 12.08 -3.42
C THR A 376 6.27 11.05 -2.39
N ARG A 377 6.30 9.75 -2.72
CA ARG A 377 5.86 8.69 -1.79
C ARG A 377 6.84 8.48 -0.64
N ILE A 378 8.14 8.50 -0.91
CA ILE A 378 9.19 8.42 0.10
C ILE A 378 9.10 9.63 1.04
N GLY A 379 8.95 10.83 0.47
CA GLY A 379 8.74 12.06 1.23
C GLY A 379 7.51 12.00 2.14
N ALA A 380 6.42 11.37 1.68
CA ALA A 380 5.22 11.16 2.50
C ALA A 380 5.50 10.27 3.72
N TYR A 381 6.18 9.15 3.55
CA TYR A 381 6.55 8.27 4.67
C TYR A 381 7.53 8.93 5.64
N MET A 382 8.47 9.72 5.12
CA MET A 382 9.37 10.53 5.94
C MET A 382 8.61 11.59 6.74
N ALA A 383 7.68 12.31 6.11
CA ALA A 383 6.83 13.29 6.80
C ALA A 383 5.96 12.64 7.87
N TRP A 384 5.41 11.45 7.61
CA TRP A 384 4.65 10.68 8.61
C TRP A 384 5.50 10.33 9.82
N THR A 385 6.71 9.83 9.58
CA THR A 385 7.66 9.46 10.65
C THR A 385 8.13 10.71 11.43
N ALA A 386 8.42 11.80 10.75
CA ALA A 386 8.84 13.07 11.35
C ALA A 386 7.71 13.77 12.12
N SER A 387 6.45 13.56 11.73
CA SER A 387 5.27 14.06 12.42
C SER A 387 5.12 13.46 13.82
N VAL A 388 5.79 12.35 14.14
CA VAL A 388 5.81 11.86 15.52
C VAL A 388 6.58 12.79 16.45
N ARG A 389 7.62 13.48 15.94
CA ARG A 389 8.51 14.33 16.75
C ARG A 389 8.14 15.80 16.70
N SER A 390 7.67 16.32 15.56
CA SER A 390 7.53 17.77 15.35
C SER A 390 6.16 18.16 14.80
N PRO A 391 5.48 19.17 15.42
CA PRO A 391 4.22 19.73 14.95
C PRO A 391 4.20 20.07 13.45
N LEU A 392 5.25 20.76 13.02
CA LEU A 392 5.40 21.25 11.66
C LEU A 392 5.50 20.13 10.61
N ALA A 393 6.06 18.96 10.93
CA ALA A 393 6.14 17.85 9.99
C ALA A 393 4.77 17.27 9.62
N ALA A 394 3.73 17.48 10.43
CA ALA A 394 2.37 17.12 10.02
C ALA A 394 1.86 17.99 8.88
N ALA A 395 2.26 19.26 8.81
CA ALA A 395 1.88 20.13 7.70
C ALA A 395 2.47 19.61 6.37
N MET A 396 3.68 19.03 6.41
CA MET A 396 4.32 18.44 5.23
C MET A 396 3.52 17.29 4.59
N LEU A 397 2.72 16.57 5.39
CA LEU A 397 1.83 15.51 4.87
C LEU A 397 0.77 16.05 3.90
N TYR A 398 0.38 17.33 4.04
CA TYR A 398 -0.57 18.01 3.16
C TYR A 398 0.12 18.84 2.10
N ILE A 399 1.19 19.56 2.48
CA ILE A 399 1.95 20.41 1.55
C ILE A 399 2.50 19.59 0.39
N LEU A 400 3.03 18.40 0.65
CA LEU A 400 3.64 17.57 -0.38
C LEU A 400 2.67 17.15 -1.50
N PRO A 401 1.52 16.50 -1.22
CA PRO A 401 0.56 16.16 -2.28
C PRO A 401 -0.10 17.39 -2.89
N VAL A 402 -0.39 18.45 -2.11
CA VAL A 402 -0.99 19.68 -2.65
C VAL A 402 -0.03 20.39 -3.60
N ALA A 403 1.24 20.53 -3.25
CA ALA A 403 2.26 21.09 -4.12
C ALA A 403 2.42 20.27 -5.40
N ALA A 404 2.42 18.94 -5.30
CA ALA A 404 2.46 18.06 -6.47
C ALA A 404 1.24 18.27 -7.39
N ILE A 405 0.03 18.42 -6.83
CA ILE A 405 -1.20 18.71 -7.57
C ILE A 405 -1.09 20.07 -8.27
N VAL A 406 -0.67 21.12 -7.55
CA VAL A 406 -0.55 22.48 -8.09
C VAL A 406 0.48 22.55 -9.22
N VAL A 407 1.68 22.01 -8.99
CA VAL A 407 2.75 21.99 -10.00
C VAL A 407 2.33 21.18 -11.23
N SER A 408 1.74 20.00 -11.04
CA SER A 408 1.30 19.16 -12.16
C SER A 408 0.18 19.83 -12.95
N THR A 409 -0.78 20.45 -12.27
CA THR A 409 -1.87 21.20 -12.92
C THR A 409 -1.32 22.39 -13.70
N ALA A 410 -0.36 23.13 -13.13
CA ALA A 410 0.30 24.24 -13.82
C ALA A 410 1.04 23.77 -15.08
N VAL A 411 1.71 22.61 -15.04
CA VAL A 411 2.34 22.01 -16.22
C VAL A 411 1.32 21.60 -17.28
N ILE A 412 0.15 21.09 -16.89
CA ILE A 412 -0.90 20.66 -17.82
C ILE A 412 -1.54 21.86 -18.53
N LEU A 413 -1.80 22.95 -17.81
CA LEU A 413 -2.48 24.14 -18.35
C LEU A 413 -1.52 25.10 -19.06
N TYR A 414 -0.32 25.29 -18.52
CA TYR A 414 0.66 26.29 -18.95
C TYR A 414 2.00 25.66 -19.38
N GLY A 415 1.95 24.48 -19.97
CA GLY A 415 3.14 23.68 -20.28
C GLY A 415 4.23 24.40 -21.09
N GLN A 416 3.86 25.35 -21.96
CA GLN A 416 4.81 26.13 -22.75
C GLN A 416 5.67 27.09 -21.92
N THR A 417 5.15 27.63 -20.81
CA THR A 417 5.87 28.58 -19.93
C THR A 417 6.46 27.90 -18.70
N VAL A 418 5.78 26.90 -18.13
CA VAL A 418 6.18 26.28 -16.86
C VAL A 418 7.32 25.27 -17.02
N ARG A 419 7.34 24.49 -18.11
CA ARG A 419 8.40 23.50 -18.37
C ARG A 419 9.82 24.09 -18.46
N PRO A 420 10.08 25.20 -19.17
CA PRO A 420 11.42 25.78 -19.19
C PRO A 420 11.84 26.36 -17.82
N LEU A 421 10.90 26.87 -17.02
CA LEU A 421 11.17 27.36 -15.67
C LEU A 421 11.54 26.21 -14.72
N LEU A 422 10.80 25.11 -14.75
CA LEU A 422 11.13 23.91 -13.98
C LEU A 422 12.48 23.31 -14.40
N ALA A 423 12.78 23.29 -15.71
CA ALA A 423 14.07 22.83 -16.19
C ALA A 423 15.24 23.70 -15.68
N ARG A 424 15.05 25.03 -15.59
CA ARG A 424 16.03 25.94 -15.00
C ARG A 424 16.20 25.74 -13.50
N ALA A 425 15.10 25.53 -12.77
CA ALA A 425 15.14 25.27 -11.32
C ALA A 425 15.76 23.91 -10.98
N ALA A 426 15.54 22.88 -11.81
CA ALA A 426 16.09 21.54 -11.63
C ALA A 426 17.53 21.39 -12.18
N ALA A 427 18.00 22.32 -13.00
CA ALA A 427 19.35 22.32 -13.57
C ALA A 427 20.46 22.06 -12.54
N PRO A 428 20.57 22.77 -11.40
CA PRO A 428 21.64 22.52 -10.42
C PRO A 428 21.64 21.10 -9.84
N LEU A 429 20.49 20.44 -9.80
CA LEU A 429 20.32 19.09 -9.25
C LEU A 429 20.66 17.99 -10.28
N LEU A 430 20.54 18.29 -11.59
CA LEU A 430 20.76 17.36 -12.70
C LEU A 430 22.17 17.42 -13.31
N LEU A 431 22.91 18.51 -13.07
CA LEU A 431 24.31 18.65 -13.51
C LEU A 431 25.23 17.47 -13.12
N PRO A 432 25.22 16.93 -11.88
CA PRO A 432 26.10 15.80 -11.54
C PRO A 432 25.76 14.51 -12.31
N PHE A 433 24.48 14.28 -12.62
CA PHE A 433 24.04 13.10 -13.38
C PHE A 433 24.38 13.20 -14.87
N SER A 434 24.25 14.39 -15.46
CA SER A 434 24.60 14.62 -16.87
C SER A 434 26.09 14.38 -17.14
N ALA A 435 26.97 14.82 -16.22
CA ALA A 435 28.41 14.58 -16.28
C ALA A 435 28.78 13.09 -16.17
N LEU A 436 28.07 12.32 -15.33
CA LEU A 436 28.27 10.88 -15.18
C LEU A 436 27.84 10.11 -16.44
N SER A 437 26.70 10.48 -17.03
CA SER A 437 26.19 9.85 -18.25
C SER A 437 27.05 10.15 -19.49
N ALA A 438 27.69 11.33 -19.53
CA ALA A 438 28.64 11.69 -20.58
C ALA A 438 29.97 10.93 -20.45
N ARG A 439 30.37 10.57 -19.23
CA ARG A 439 31.54 9.70 -18.97
C ARG A 439 31.30 8.26 -19.43
N PHE A 440 30.13 7.70 -19.14
CA PHE A 440 29.76 6.34 -19.56
C PHE A 440 29.51 6.18 -21.06
N ARG A 441 29.28 7.28 -21.78
CA ARG A 441 29.09 7.26 -23.25
C ARG A 441 30.41 7.44 -24.02
N ARG A 442 31.52 7.72 -23.31
CA ARG A 442 32.87 7.89 -23.88
C ARG A 442 33.83 6.75 -23.50
N ALA A 443 33.46 5.90 -22.55
CA ALA A 443 34.09 4.61 -22.27
C ALA A 443 33.32 3.52 -23.03
#